data_AF-A0A832XXG2-F1
#
_entry.id   AF-A0A832XXG2-F1
#
_cell.length_a   1.000
_cell.length_b   1.000
_cell.length_c   1.000
_cell.angle_alpha   90.00
_cell.angle_beta   90.00
_cell.angle_gamma   90.00
#
_symmetry.space_group_name_H-M   'P 1'
#
loop_
_entity.id
_entity.type
_entity.pdbx_description
1 polymer ?
#
loop_
_entity_poly.entity_id
_entity_poly.type
_entity_poly.pdbx_seq_one_letter_code
_entity_poly.pdbx_strand_id
1 'polypeptide(L)' 'MKIGVIIPVKKFNDSKQRLSSICTLEERRDLSRSMLFDICDVLIKSEYFTEIALVSSEE' A
#
# COMPACT_ATOMS: atom_id res chain seq x y z
N MET A 1 19.77 4.17 -15.04
CA MET A 1 18.91 2.98 -15.21
C MET A 1 17.50 3.39 -14.88
N LYS A 2 16.49 3.10 -15.71
CA LYS A 2 15.09 3.44 -15.39
C LYS A 2 14.49 2.25 -14.64
N ILE A 3 14.06 2.46 -13.39
CA ILE A 3 13.48 1.40 -12.55
C ILE A 3 11.98 1.68 -12.40
N GLY A 4 11.15 0.73 -12.81
CA GLY A 4 9.71 0.73 -12.54
C GLY A 4 9.40 -0.05 -11.27
N VAL A 5 8.43 0.43 -10.50
CA VAL A 5 7.95 -0.22 -9.27
C VAL A 5 6.52 -0.70 -9.47
N ILE A 6 6.25 -1.94 -9.11
CA ILE A 6 4.90 -2.51 -9.09
C ILE A 6 4.55 -2.83 -7.63
N ILE A 7 3.46 -2.23 -7.14
CA ILE A 7 2.98 -2.44 -5.77
C ILE A 7 1.63 -3.16 -5.84
N PRO A 8 1.58 -4.45 -5.49
CA PRO A 8 0.31 -5.15 -5.37
C PRO A 8 -0.40 -4.73 -4.08
N VAL A 9 -1.63 -4.25 -4.22
CA VAL A 9 -2.49 -3.85 -3.10
C VAL A 9 -3.71 -4.78 -3.07
N LYS A 10 -3.94 -5.42 -1.93
CA LYS A 10 -5.15 -6.25 -1.72
C LYS A 10 -6.32 -5.35 -1.30
N LYS A 11 -7.54 -5.88 -1.40
CA LYS A 11 -8.74 -5.24 -0.84
C LYS A 11 -8.50 -4.81 0.61
N PHE A 12 -8.86 -3.57 0.93
CA PHE A 12 -8.63 -3.02 2.27
C PHE A 12 -9.46 -3.75 3.32
N ASN A 13 -10.66 -4.23 2.96
CA ASN A 13 -11.52 -5.01 3.85
C ASN A 13 -10.89 -6.35 4.26
N ASP A 14 -10.08 -6.93 3.38
CA ASP A 14 -9.41 -8.20 3.61
C ASP A 14 -7.99 -8.01 4.18
N SER A 15 -7.55 -6.77 4.37
CA SER A 15 -6.19 -6.46 4.76
C SER A 15 -5.92 -6.70 6.24
N LYS A 16 -4.69 -7.12 6.53
CA LYS A 16 -4.15 -7.27 7.90
C LYS A 16 -5.00 -8.14 8.83
N GLN A 17 -5.63 -9.22 8.34
CA GLN A 17 -6.48 -10.11 9.16
C GLN A 17 -5.82 -10.61 10.44
N ARG A 18 -4.50 -10.79 10.46
CA ARG A 18 -3.75 -11.19 11.65
C ARG A 18 -3.76 -10.14 12.78
N LEU A 19 -4.13 -8.89 12.48
CA LEU A 19 -4.28 -7.81 13.46
C LEU A 19 -5.72 -7.67 13.98
N SER A 20 -6.66 -8.52 13.55
CA SER A 20 -8.07 -8.41 13.95
C SER A 20 -8.30 -8.58 15.46
N SER A 21 -7.35 -9.19 16.18
CA SER A 21 -7.41 -9.32 17.64
C SER A 21 -7.09 -8.04 18.40
N ILE A 22 -6.50 -7.04 17.73
CA ILE A 22 -6.05 -5.78 18.35
C ILE A 22 -6.53 -4.52 17.61
N CYS A 23 -7.01 -4.66 16.38
CA CYS A 23 -7.52 -3.58 15.55
C CYS A 23 -8.88 -3.96 14.96
N THR A 24 -9.82 -3.02 15.03
CA THR A 24 -11.10 -3.07 14.32
C THR A 24 -10.88 -3.13 12.81
N LEU A 25 -11.95 -3.46 12.05
CA LEU A 25 -11.89 -3.43 10.59
C LEU A 25 -11.48 -2.05 10.06
N GLU A 26 -12.03 -0.98 10.63
CA GLU A 26 -11.73 0.41 10.22
C GLU A 26 -10.26 0.76 10.46
N GLU A 27 -9.74 0.50 11.66
CA GLU A 27 -8.33 0.73 11.98
C GLU A 27 -7.39 -0.07 11.06
N ARG A 28 -7.76 -1.29 10.68
CA ARG A 28 -6.96 -2.08 9.73
C ARG A 28 -6.98 -1.51 8.32
N ARG A 29 -8.10 -0.93 7.88
CA ARG A 29 -8.21 -0.25 6.57
C ARG A 29 -7.34 1.00 6.57
N ASP A 30 -7.44 1.81 7.61
CA ASP A 30 -6.69 3.05 7.73
C ASP A 30 -5.20 2.78 7.87
N LEU A 31 -4.80 1.81 8.70
CA LEU A 31 -3.41 1.37 8.78
C LEU A 31 -2.87 0.92 7.42
N SER A 32 -3.65 0.15 6.67
CA SER A 32 -3.23 -0.33 5.34
C SER A 32 -3.08 0.81 4.33
N ARG A 33 -3.95 1.82 4.37
CA ARG A 33 -3.84 3.04 3.55
C ARG A 33 -2.64 3.87 3.94
N SER A 34 -2.45 4.14 5.23
CA SER A 34 -1.31 4.90 5.74
C SER A 34 0.01 4.25 5.33
N MET A 35 0.16 2.94 5.53
CA MET A 35 1.35 2.21 5.08
C MET A 35 1.60 2.32 3.58
N LEU A 36 0.55 2.28 2.75
CA LEU A 36 0.68 2.45 1.31
C LEU A 36 1.15 3.86 0.96
N PHE A 37 0.56 4.89 1.58
CA PHE A 37 0.96 6.27 1.36
C PHE A 37 2.39 6.55 1.81
N ASP A 38 2.81 6.01 2.95
CA ASP A 38 4.20 6.13 3.42
C ASP A 38 5.19 5.55 2.41
N ILE A 39 4.87 4.39 1.83
CA ILE A 39 5.70 3.75 0.79
C ILE A 39 5.71 4.62 -0.48
N CYS A 40 4.55 5.06 -0.96
CA CYS A 40 4.45 5.90 -2.14
C CYS A 40 5.22 7.22 -1.98
N ASP A 41 5.13 7.87 -0.82
CA ASP A 41 5.84 9.11 -0.54
C ASP A 41 7.36 8.94 -0.65
N VAL A 42 7.91 7.86 -0.07
CA VAL A 42 9.34 7.53 -0.18
C VAL A 42 9.74 7.22 -1.62
N LEU A 43 8.93 6.46 -2.36
CA LEU A 43 9.23 6.06 -3.73
C LEU A 43 9.18 7.25 -4.70
N ILE A 44 8.21 8.16 -4.54
CA ILE A 44 8.05 9.36 -5.37
C ILE A 44 9.24 10.32 -5.17
N LYS A 45 9.77 10.40 -3.95
CA LYS A 45 10.92 11.25 -3.62
C LYS A 45 12.27 10.70 -4.10
N SER A 46 12.31 9.45 -4.55
CA SER A 46 13.53 8.80 -5.01
C SER A 46 13.76 9.06 -6.50
N GLU A 47 14.94 9.58 -6.84
CA GLU A 47 15.35 9.81 -8.24
C GLU A 47 15.62 8.51 -9.02
N TYR A 48 15.65 7.37 -8.33
CA TYR A 48 15.93 6.07 -8.95
C TYR A 48 14.73 5.44 -9.64
N PHE A 49 13.50 5.82 -9.24
CA PHE A 49 12.27 5.22 -9.76
C PHE A 49 11.60 6.16 -10.76
N THR A 50 11.26 5.63 -11.92
CA THR A 50 10.66 6.40 -13.01
C THR A 50 9.16 6.19 -13.18
N GLU A 51 8.64 5.11 -12.60
CA GLU A 51 7.23 4.74 -12.70
C GLU A 51 6.83 3.93 -11.47
N ILE A 52 5.62 4.21 -10.96
CA ILE A 52 5.01 3.47 -9.86
C ILE A 52 3.63 3.03 -10.34
N ALA A 53 3.43 1.72 -10.48
CA ALA A 53 2.16 1.11 -10.82
C ALA A 53 1.56 0.44 -9.58
N LEU A 54 0.41 0.95 -9.14
CA LEU A 54 -0.41 0.30 -8.13
C LEU A 54 -1.33 -0.70 -8.82
N VAL A 55 -1.22 -1.97 -8.45
CA VAL A 55 -2.09 -3.04 -8.99
C VAL A 55 -3.00 -3.50 -7.86
N SER A 56 -4.29 -3.21 -7.99
CA SER A 56 -5.28 -3.55 -6.97
C SER A 56 -6.45 -4.31 -7.58
N SER A 57 -7.06 -5.15 -6.75
CA SER A 57 -8.36 -5.77 -7.02
C SER A 57 -9.50 -5.06 -6.26
N GLU A 58 -9.24 -3.89 -5.68
CA GLU A 58 -10.30 -2.95 -5.28
C GLU A 58 -11.05 -2.47 -6.52
N GLU A 59 -12.37 -2.36 -6.43
CA GLU A 59 -13.23 -1.73 -7.45
C GLU A 59 -13.24 -0.21 -7.28
#